data_AF-A0A947RN05-F1
#
_entry.id   AF-A0A947RN05-F1
#
_cell.length_a   1.000
_cell.length_b   1.000
_cell.length_c   1.000
_cell.angle_alpha   90.00
_cell.angle_beta   90.00
_cell.angle_gamma   90.00
#
_symmetry.space_group_name_H-M   'P 1'
#
loop_
_entity.id
_entity.type
_entity.pdbx_description
1 polymer ?
#
loop_
_entity_poly.entity_id
_entity_poly.type
_entity_poly.pdbx_seq_one_letter_code
_entity_poly.pdbx_strand_id
1 'polypeptide(L)'
;MAHLHRNMESGMWKFRDKIKPEELVKIAKKWAEEQPKNYTDLYVRRCSKNQLGIGFKYARNDKETSEQFFERVSDSLRRQFGNDFVGWDISNEIWVIKQKAHPWLNK
;
A
#
# COMPACT_ATOMS: atom_id res chain seq x y z
N MET A 1 -9.17 15.05 -17.64
CA MET A 1 -8.93 13.78 -18.35
C MET A 1 -8.51 12.75 -17.32
N ALA A 2 -9.27 11.67 -17.16
CA ALA A 2 -8.86 10.57 -16.29
C ALA A 2 -7.70 9.81 -16.94
N HIS A 3 -6.59 9.62 -16.23
CA HIS A 3 -5.47 8.85 -16.74
C HIS A 3 -5.73 7.36 -16.47
N LEU A 4 -5.86 6.57 -17.54
CA LEU A 4 -5.87 5.11 -17.47
C LEU A 4 -4.45 4.64 -17.16
N HIS A 5 -4.15 4.38 -15.89
CA HIS A 5 -2.90 3.74 -15.51
C HIS A 5 -3.10 2.22 -15.57
N ARG A 6 -2.75 1.60 -16.71
CA ARG A 6 -2.89 0.15 -16.92
C ARG A 6 -2.02 -0.71 -15.98
N ASN A 7 -1.09 -0.12 -15.25
CA ASN A 7 -0.14 -0.80 -14.37
C ASN A 7 -0.14 -0.22 -12.94
N MET A 8 -1.30 0.15 -12.40
CA MET A 8 -1.39 0.67 -11.04
C MET A 8 -2.25 -0.23 -10.17
N GLU A 9 -1.64 -0.69 -9.09
CA GLU A 9 -2.31 -1.45 -8.06
C GLU A 9 -2.74 -0.50 -6.96
N SER A 10 -3.89 -0.77 -6.36
CA SER A 10 -4.25 -0.09 -5.14
C SER A 10 -4.99 -1.01 -4.22
N GLY A 11 -4.83 -0.74 -2.94
CA GLY A 11 -5.49 -1.54 -1.95
C GLY A 11 -5.11 -1.14 -0.56
N MET A 12 -5.33 -2.08 0.34
CA MET A 12 -5.01 -1.89 1.74
C MET A 12 -4.62 -3.21 2.39
N TRP A 13 -3.51 -3.15 3.11
CA TRP A 13 -3.09 -4.18 4.06
C TRP A 13 -3.80 -3.92 5.38
N LYS A 14 -4.47 -4.92 5.95
CA LYS A 14 -5.34 -4.80 7.13
C LYS A 14 -4.71 -5.48 8.34
N PHE A 15 -4.78 -4.81 9.48
CA PHE A 15 -4.17 -5.23 10.74
C PHE A 15 -5.18 -5.12 11.87
N ARG A 16 -5.05 -5.95 12.91
CA ARG A 16 -5.78 -5.76 14.15
C ARG A 16 -5.35 -4.45 14.81
N ASP A 17 -6.28 -3.79 15.48
CA ASP A 17 -6.02 -2.54 16.21
C ASP A 17 -5.17 -2.70 17.49
N LYS A 18 -4.73 -3.94 17.78
CA LYS A 18 -3.64 -4.21 18.73
C LYS A 18 -2.31 -3.62 18.25
N ILE A 19 -2.10 -3.54 16.94
CA ILE A 19 -0.92 -2.90 16.35
C ILE A 19 -1.13 -1.39 16.41
N LYS A 20 -0.15 -0.68 16.96
CA LYS A 20 -0.23 0.77 17.13
C LYS A 20 -0.09 1.49 15.77
N PRO A 21 -0.85 2.56 15.50
CA PRO A 21 -0.74 3.31 14.24
C PRO A 21 0.69 3.76 13.91
N GLU A 22 1.50 4.08 14.93
CA GLU A 22 2.88 4.54 14.76
C GLU A 22 3.78 3.48 14.13
N GLU A 23 3.54 2.20 14.42
CA GLU A 23 4.28 1.08 13.81
C GLU A 23 3.93 0.94 12.33
N LEU A 24 2.65 1.06 11.99
CA LEU A 24 2.20 1.03 10.60
C LEU A 24 2.72 2.23 9.81
N VAL A 25 2.77 3.42 10.44
CA VAL A 25 3.34 4.62 9.85
C VAL A 25 4.84 4.43 9.57
N LYS A 26 5.60 3.82 10.49
CA LYS A 26 7.02 3.52 10.26
C LYS A 26 7.23 2.63 9.04
N ILE A 27 6.40 1.60 8.88
CA ILE A 27 6.47 0.70 7.71
C ILE A 27 6.12 1.45 6.43
N ALA A 28 5.03 2.22 6.43
CA ALA A 28 4.62 2.99 5.26
C ALA A 28 5.71 3.99 4.85
N LYS A 29 6.36 4.66 5.82
CA LYS A 29 7.50 5.55 5.53
C LYS A 29 8.68 4.80 4.92
N LYS A 30 9.04 3.65 5.50
CA LYS A 30 10.11 2.81 4.95
C LYS A 30 9.82 2.40 3.50
N TRP A 31 8.59 1.98 3.19
CA TRP A 31 8.20 1.65 1.82
C TRP A 31 8.29 2.85 0.87
N ALA A 32 7.91 4.04 1.33
CA ALA A 32 8.04 5.27 0.56
C ALA A 32 9.51 5.65 0.30
N GLU A 33 10.41 5.39 1.24
CA GLU A 33 11.85 5.63 1.08
C GLU A 33 12.53 4.61 0.18
N GLU A 34 12.16 3.32 0.28
CA GLU A 34 12.74 2.24 -0.53
C GLU A 34 12.26 2.29 -1.97
N GLN A 35 11.01 2.71 -2.21
CA GLN A 35 10.39 2.72 -3.53
C GLN A 35 9.61 4.01 -3.82
N PRO A 36 10.30 5.17 -3.81
CA PRO A 36 9.65 6.48 -3.90
C PRO A 36 8.91 6.71 -5.22
N LYS A 37 9.35 6.05 -6.30
CA LYS A 37 8.73 6.18 -7.63
C LYS A 37 7.52 5.27 -7.81
N ASN A 38 7.43 4.20 -7.03
CA ASN A 38 6.36 3.21 -7.16
C ASN A 38 5.16 3.57 -6.28
N TYR A 39 5.39 3.96 -5.03
CA TYR A 39 4.30 4.38 -4.15
C TYR A 39 3.88 5.83 -4.44
N THR A 40 2.78 5.99 -5.16
CA THR A 40 2.23 7.32 -5.49
C THR A 40 1.32 7.86 -4.39
N ASP A 41 0.69 6.98 -3.62
CA ASP A 41 -0.06 7.28 -2.41
C ASP A 41 0.24 6.21 -1.36
N LEU A 42 0.48 6.63 -0.12
CA LEU A 42 0.62 5.75 1.06
C LEU A 42 0.01 6.44 2.26
N TYR A 43 -0.85 5.73 3.01
CA TYR A 43 -1.51 6.30 4.18
C TYR A 43 -1.89 5.21 5.17
N VAL A 44 -2.04 5.60 6.45
CA VAL A 44 -2.57 4.74 7.51
C VAL A 44 -3.95 5.25 7.90
N ARG A 45 -4.93 4.36 7.98
CA ARG A 45 -6.29 4.72 8.44
C ARG A 45 -6.94 3.59 9.23
N ARG A 46 -7.98 3.94 9.97
CA ARG A 46 -8.94 2.94 10.48
C ARG A 46 -9.77 2.40 9.32
N CYS A 47 -9.86 1.08 9.19
CA CYS A 47 -10.59 0.41 8.11
C CYS A 47 -11.81 -0.37 8.63
N SER A 48 -11.86 -0.72 9.92
CA SER A 48 -13.03 -1.27 10.60
C SER A 48 -12.98 -0.94 12.11
N LYS A 49 -14.01 -1.32 12.88
CA LYS A 49 -14.12 -1.04 14.33
C LYS A 49 -12.83 -1.40 15.08
N ASN A 50 -12.26 -2.56 14.78
CA ASN A 50 -11.05 -3.10 15.44
C ASN A 50 -9.90 -3.35 14.45
N GLN A 51 -9.81 -2.57 13.38
CA GLN A 51 -8.76 -2.74 12.38
C GLN A 51 -8.19 -1.42 11.86
N LEU A 52 -6.88 -1.42 11.70
CA LEU A 52 -6.12 -0.40 10.99
C LEU A 52 -5.68 -0.95 9.63
N GLY A 53 -5.34 -0.06 8.71
CA GLY A 53 -4.76 -0.48 7.45
C GLY A 53 -3.77 0.50 6.86
N ILE A 54 -2.81 -0.05 6.12
CA ILE A 54 -1.90 0.71 5.27
C ILE A 54 -2.49 0.68 3.86
N GLY A 55 -3.11 1.78 3.47
CA GLY A 55 -3.63 1.97 2.12
C GLY A 55 -2.55 2.48 1.18
N PHE A 56 -2.58 2.03 -0.07
CA PHE A 56 -1.56 2.35 -1.05
C PHE A 56 -2.11 2.52 -2.47
N LYS A 57 -1.39 3.29 -3.28
CA LYS A 57 -1.38 3.17 -4.75
C LYS A 57 0.05 2.94 -5.21
N TYR A 58 0.25 1.91 -6.01
CA TYR A 58 1.55 1.42 -6.41
C TYR A 58 1.62 1.33 -7.93
N ALA A 59 2.43 2.19 -8.53
CA ALA A 59 2.79 2.14 -9.94
C ALA A 59 3.82 1.02 -10.13
N ARG A 60 3.41 -0.07 -10.78
CA ARG A 60 4.30 -1.19 -11.06
C ARG A 60 5.26 -0.86 -12.20
N ASN A 61 6.46 -1.42 -12.12
CA ASN A 61 7.32 -1.59 -13.29
C ASN A 61 7.01 -2.94 -13.96
N ASP A 62 7.42 -3.11 -15.22
CA ASP A 62 7.11 -4.32 -15.99
C ASP A 62 7.88 -5.58 -15.53
N LYS A 63 8.69 -5.49 -14.46
CA LYS A 63 9.61 -6.57 -14.03
C LYS A 63 9.02 -7.52 -12.99
N GLU A 64 8.05 -7.06 -12.19
CA GLU A 64 7.39 -7.87 -11.15
C GLU A 64 5.91 -8.05 -11.57
N THR A 65 5.32 -9.24 -11.41
CA THR A 65 3.87 -9.44 -11.59
C THR A 65 3.09 -8.96 -10.37
N SER A 66 1.78 -8.75 -10.51
CA SER A 66 0.92 -8.35 -9.38
C SER A 66 0.97 -9.36 -8.25
N GLU A 67 0.86 -10.64 -8.62
CA GLU A 67 0.91 -11.75 -7.68
C GLU A 67 2.24 -11.79 -6.92
N GLN A 68 3.37 -11.62 -7.63
CA GLN A 68 4.68 -11.58 -6.98
C GLN A 68 4.83 -10.43 -5.99
N PHE A 69 4.35 -9.23 -6.36
CA PHE A 69 4.33 -8.09 -5.45
C PHE A 69 3.48 -8.39 -4.20
N PHE A 70 2.26 -8.92 -4.38
CA PHE A 70 1.36 -9.22 -3.27
C PHE A 70 1.87 -10.30 -2.34
N GLU A 71 2.39 -11.40 -2.89
CA GLU A 71 2.93 -12.51 -2.12
C GLU A 71 4.13 -12.04 -1.29
N ARG A 72 5.07 -11.32 -1.92
CA ARG A 72 6.26 -10.81 -1.24
C ARG A 72 5.90 -9.89 -0.07
N VAL A 73 4.99 -8.93 -0.29
CA VAL A 73 4.57 -8.01 0.78
C VAL A 73 3.75 -8.75 1.85
N SER A 74 2.81 -9.61 1.46
CA SER A 74 2.01 -10.42 2.38
C SER A 74 2.88 -11.28 3.29
N ASP A 75 3.89 -11.95 2.72
CA ASP A 75 4.76 -12.85 3.47
C ASP A 75 5.65 -12.08 4.44
N SER A 76 6.16 -10.91 4.03
CA SER A 76 6.86 -10.01 4.94
C SER A 76 5.97 -9.60 6.11
N LEU A 77 4.71 -9.22 5.85
CA LEU A 77 3.78 -8.80 6.89
C LEU A 77 3.35 -9.96 7.80
N ARG A 78 3.12 -11.15 7.25
CA ARG A 78 2.83 -12.37 8.03
C ARG A 78 3.99 -12.74 8.95
N ARG A 79 5.24 -12.67 8.47
CA ARG A 79 6.43 -12.93 9.30
C ARG A 79 6.57 -11.90 10.43
N GLN A 80 6.23 -10.64 10.16
CA GLN A 80 6.38 -9.56 11.12
C GLN A 80 5.26 -9.51 12.16
N PHE A 81 4.00 -9.73 11.75
CA PHE A 81 2.82 -9.49 12.58
C PHE A 81 2.01 -10.75 12.89
N GLY A 82 2.32 -11.90 12.27
CA GLY A 82 1.60 -13.15 12.48
C GLY A 82 0.09 -12.98 12.31
N ASN A 83 -0.67 -13.37 13.35
CA ASN A 83 -2.13 -13.32 13.38
C ASN A 83 -2.74 -11.91 13.53
N ASP A 84 -1.89 -10.90 13.77
CA ASP A 84 -2.32 -9.51 13.80
C ASP A 84 -2.35 -8.87 12.41
N PHE A 85 -1.70 -9.49 11.41
CA PHE A 85 -1.99 -9.23 10.00
C PHE A 85 -3.25 -10.00 9.61
N VAL A 86 -4.33 -9.27 9.31
CA VAL A 86 -5.67 -9.86 9.09
C VAL A 86 -5.87 -10.26 7.63
N GLY A 87 -5.14 -9.61 6.72
CA GLY A 87 -5.25 -9.84 5.29
C GLY A 87 -5.21 -8.54 4.52
N TRP A 88 -5.80 -8.55 3.33
CA TRP A 88 -5.69 -7.45 2.39
C TRP A 88 -6.92 -7.35 1.51
N ASP A 89 -7.01 -6.22 0.82
CA ASP A 89 -8.06 -5.90 -0.14
C ASP A 89 -7.41 -5.05 -1.22
N ILE A 90 -7.08 -5.68 -2.34
CA ILE A 90 -6.21 -5.12 -3.37
C ILE A 90 -6.87 -5.36 -4.73
N SER A 91 -6.84 -4.32 -5.57
CA SER A 91 -7.26 -4.36 -6.96
C SER A 91 -6.07 -4.10 -7.88
N ASN A 92 -6.01 -4.88 -8.96
CA ASN A 92 -4.99 -4.80 -10.00
C ASN A 92 -5.31 -3.74 -11.06
N GLU A 93 -6.58 -3.31 -11.12
CA GLU A 93 -7.06 -2.32 -12.06
C GLU A 93 -7.83 -1.23 -11.31
N ILE A 94 -7.41 0.02 -11.47
CA ILE A 94 -8.11 1.18 -10.92
C ILE A 94 -8.24 2.32 -11.92
N TRP A 95 -9.40 2.97 -11.89
CA TRP A 95 -9.66 4.20 -12.63
C TRP A 95 -9.40 5.41 -11.75
N VAL A 96 -8.28 6.10 -11.98
CA VAL A 96 -7.97 7.34 -11.27
C VAL A 96 -8.59 8.53 -11.98
N ILE A 97 -9.68 9.05 -11.39
CA ILE A 97 -10.38 10.23 -11.90
C ILE A 97 -9.61 11.53 -11.57
N LYS A 98 -8.97 11.58 -10.39
CA LYS A 98 -8.19 12.75 -9.92
C LYS A 98 -7.10 12.31 -8.94
N GLN A 99 -5.89 12.81 -9.13
CA GLN A 99 -4.78 12.67 -8.19
C GLN A 99 -4.14 14.05 -8.02
N LYS A 100 -3.78 14.42 -6.79
CA LYS A 100 -2.98 15.63 -6.56
C LYS A 100 -1.51 15.23 -6.67
N ALA A 101 -0.73 15.98 -7.45
CA ALA A 101 0.72 15.87 -7.40
C ALA A 101 1.20 16.27 -6.01
N HIS A 102 1.93 15.37 -5.34
CA HIS A 102 2.52 15.68 -4.04
C HIS A 102 3.98 16.12 -4.22
N PRO A 103 4.38 17.31 -3.73
CA PRO A 103 5.66 17.94 -4.07
C PRO A 103 6.92 17.23 -3.54
N TRP A 104 6.79 16.16 -2.76
CA TRP A 104 7.94 15.38 -2.26
C TRP A 104 8.51 14.36 -3.25
N LEU A 105 7.88 14.16 -4.41
CA LEU A 105 8.40 13.27 -5.47
C LEU A 105 9.43 13.94 -6.41
N ASN A 106 9.72 15.24 -6.22
CA ASN A 106 10.63 16.03 -7.07
C ASN A 106 11.90 16.52 -6.35
N LYS A 107 12.38 15.81 -5.32
CA LYS A 107 13.70 16.08 -4.72
C LYS A 107 14.71 15.01 -5.10
#